data_AF-W2UPV3-F1
#
_entry.id   AF-W2UPV3-F1
#
_cell.length_a   1.000
_cell.length_b   1.000
_cell.length_c   1.000
_cell.angle_alpha   90.00
_cell.angle_beta   90.00
_cell.angle_gamma   90.00
#
_symmetry.space_group_name_H-M   'P 1'
#
loop_
_entity.id
_entity.type
_entity.pdbx_description
1 polymer ?
#
loop_
_entity_poly.entity_id
_entity_poly.type
_entity_poly.pdbx_seq_one_letter_code
_entity_poly.pdbx_strand_id
1 'polypeptide(L)'
;MPIILLITFVLLFVNRGKPLFFQERPGKNERIFKIYKFKSMTDETDANGNLLPNDERVTKFGTFLRKSSLDEIPQLFNVLIGNMSLIGPRPLRVHYLPYYKKSERIRHSVRPGITGLAQVSGRNLLSWDDKLEKDIEYVENISFKNDFEILIKTFKKVIAPSDIDFEPHMLDLDTYRKLNNQL
;
A
#
# COMPACT_ATOMS: atom_id res chain seq x y z
N MET A 1 1.88 20.61 3.58
CA MET A 1 0.97 21.19 2.56
C MET A 1 1.66 21.66 1.28
N PRO A 2 2.80 22.41 1.29
CA PRO A 2 3.43 22.89 0.06
C PRO A 2 3.79 21.77 -0.93
N ILE A 3 4.31 20.65 -0.42
CA ILE A 3 4.68 19.48 -1.23
C ILE A 3 3.47 18.79 -1.89
N ILE A 4 2.32 18.74 -1.20
CA ILE A 4 1.09 18.13 -1.75
C ILE A 4 0.59 18.97 -2.93
N LEU A 5 0.56 20.29 -2.77
CA LEU A 5 0.13 21.21 -3.83
C LEU A 5 1.08 21.15 -5.03
N LEU A 6 2.39 21.12 -4.79
CA LEU A 6 3.39 20.98 -5.84
C LEU A 6 3.23 19.67 -6.62
N ILE A 7 3.14 18.53 -5.92
CA ILE A 7 2.95 17.22 -6.56
C ILE A 7 1.62 17.20 -7.34
N THR A 8 0.54 17.74 -6.77
CA THR A 8 -0.76 17.83 -7.44
C THR A 8 -0.66 18.63 -8.73
N PHE A 9 0.00 19.80 -8.69
CA PHE A 9 0.22 20.65 -9.85
C PHE A 9 0.98 19.91 -10.94
N VAL A 10 2.12 19.28 -10.61
CA VAL A 10 2.91 18.50 -11.58
C VAL A 10 2.07 17.38 -12.21
N LEU A 11 1.29 16.65 -11.42
CA LEU A 11 0.46 15.55 -11.91
C LEU A 11 -0.67 15.97 -12.85
N LEU A 12 -1.21 17.17 -12.69
CA LEU A 12 -2.22 17.71 -13.62
C LEU A 12 -1.68 17.79 -15.05
N PHE A 13 -0.41 18.18 -15.22
CA PHE A 13 0.24 18.26 -16.52
C PHE A 13 0.76 16.90 -16.99
N VAL A 14 1.44 16.16 -16.11
CA VAL A 14 2.09 14.90 -16.47
C VAL A 14 1.08 13.82 -16.83
N ASN A 15 -0.03 13.72 -16.09
CA ASN A 15 -1.04 12.68 -16.34
C ASN A 15 -2.12 13.12 -17.32
N ARG A 16 -2.16 14.41 -17.73
CA ARG A 16 -3.23 15.01 -18.54
C ARG A 16 -4.63 14.67 -18.01
N GLY A 17 -4.77 14.65 -16.70
CA GLY A 17 -5.95 14.08 -16.05
C GLY A 17 -5.96 14.32 -14.54
N LYS A 18 -6.75 13.51 -13.83
CA LYS A 18 -6.95 13.69 -12.38
C LYS A 18 -5.66 13.33 -11.61
N PRO A 19 -5.18 14.20 -10.69
CA PRO A 19 -3.94 13.97 -9.95
C PRO A 19 -4.15 12.98 -8.79
N LEU A 20 -5.39 12.71 -8.39
CA LEU A 20 -5.75 11.80 -7.31
C LEU A 20 -6.46 10.56 -7.85
N PHE A 21 -6.20 9.45 -7.19
CA PHE A 21 -6.83 8.15 -7.39
C PHE A 21 -7.34 7.62 -6.06
N PHE A 22 -8.50 6.96 -6.09
CA PHE A 22 -9.14 6.39 -4.91
C PHE A 22 -9.28 4.89 -5.10
N GLN A 23 -9.03 4.14 -4.03
CA GLN A 23 -9.18 2.69 -4.08
C GLN A 23 -9.88 2.17 -2.84
N GLU A 24 -10.75 1.18 -3.02
CA GLU A 24 -11.42 0.53 -1.90
C GLU A 24 -10.48 -0.44 -1.19
N ARG A 25 -10.58 -0.43 0.14
CA ARG A 25 -9.77 -1.22 1.06
C ARG A 25 -10.60 -1.65 2.27
N PRO A 26 -10.37 -2.86 2.81
CA PRO A 26 -10.90 -3.27 4.10
C PRO A 26 -10.13 -2.57 5.21
N GLY A 27 -10.88 -1.94 6.12
CA GLY A 27 -10.39 -1.29 7.32
C GLY A 27 -10.59 -2.14 8.58
N LYS A 28 -10.74 -1.44 9.72
CA LYS A 28 -11.07 -2.08 10.99
C LYS A 28 -12.42 -2.81 10.88
N ASN A 29 -12.48 -4.03 11.39
CA ASN A 29 -13.59 -4.97 11.32
C ASN A 29 -14.05 -5.23 9.88
N GLU A 30 -13.10 -5.25 8.93
CA GLU A 30 -13.35 -5.46 7.50
C GLU A 30 -14.25 -4.40 6.85
N ARG A 31 -14.52 -3.28 7.54
CA ARG A 31 -15.33 -2.18 7.00
C ARG A 31 -14.61 -1.52 5.83
N ILE A 32 -15.27 -1.50 4.67
CA ILE A 32 -14.68 -0.92 3.46
C ILE A 32 -14.59 0.60 3.58
N PHE A 33 -13.44 1.15 3.18
CA PHE A 33 -13.20 2.58 3.05
C PHE A 33 -12.37 2.87 1.80
N LYS A 34 -12.34 4.14 1.38
CA LYS A 34 -11.55 4.59 0.24
C LYS A 34 -10.21 5.17 0.72
N ILE A 35 -9.11 4.60 0.25
CA ILE A 35 -7.78 5.20 0.40
C ILE A 35 -7.58 6.29 -0.64
N TYR A 36 -6.90 7.37 -0.25
CA TYR A 36 -6.50 8.46 -1.13
C TYR A 36 -5.05 8.24 -1.58
N LYS A 37 -4.78 8.33 -2.89
CA LYS A 37 -3.42 8.28 -3.43
C LYS A 37 -3.23 9.32 -4.52
N PHE A 38 -1.99 9.72 -4.74
CA PHE A 38 -1.65 10.36 -5.99
C PHE A 38 -1.70 9.36 -7.13
N LYS A 39 -2.23 9.79 -8.26
CA LYS A 39 -2.30 9.00 -9.46
C LYS A 39 -0.92 8.98 -10.11
N SER A 40 -0.27 7.83 -10.12
CA SER A 40 1.08 7.66 -10.71
C SER A 40 1.07 7.13 -12.15
N MET A 41 -0.11 7.00 -12.76
CA MET A 41 -0.31 6.47 -14.10
C MET A 41 -1.23 7.36 -14.91
N THR A 42 -0.98 7.46 -16.22
CA THR A 42 -1.86 8.14 -17.17
C THR A 42 -3.16 7.35 -17.39
N ASP A 43 -4.14 7.98 -18.03
CA ASP A 43 -5.38 7.33 -18.52
C ASP A 43 -5.33 7.06 -20.02
N GLU A 44 -4.13 6.93 -20.59
CA GLU A 44 -3.97 6.71 -22.03
C GLU A 44 -4.58 5.36 -22.44
N THR A 45 -5.24 5.38 -23.60
CA THR A 45 -5.94 4.25 -24.19
C THR A 45 -5.40 3.96 -25.58
N ASP A 46 -5.55 2.70 -26.03
CA ASP A 46 -5.34 2.30 -27.41
C ASP A 46 -6.42 2.90 -28.34
N ALA A 47 -6.30 2.62 -29.65
CA ALA A 47 -7.25 3.06 -30.67
C ALA A 47 -8.68 2.50 -30.46
N ASN A 48 -8.84 1.44 -29.68
CA ASN A 48 -10.12 0.80 -29.36
C ASN A 48 -10.73 1.34 -28.05
N GLY A 49 -10.05 2.28 -27.37
CA GLY A 49 -10.48 2.84 -26.09
C GLY A 49 -10.14 1.98 -24.88
N ASN A 50 -9.36 0.90 -25.03
CA ASN A 50 -8.87 0.12 -23.91
C ASN A 50 -7.67 0.81 -23.27
N LEU A 51 -7.57 0.80 -21.94
CA LEU A 51 -6.40 1.32 -21.25
C LEU A 51 -5.13 0.61 -21.73
N LEU A 52 -4.09 1.40 -22.02
CA LEU A 52 -2.78 0.85 -22.37
C LEU A 52 -2.21 -0.03 -21.24
N PRO A 53 -1.25 -0.90 -21.56
CA PRO A 53 -0.48 -1.65 -20.57
C PRO A 53 0.13 -0.77 -19.47
N ASN A 54 0.34 -1.35 -18.29
CA ASN A 54 0.78 -0.58 -17.12
C ASN A 54 2.15 0.09 -17.32
N ASP A 55 3.06 -0.60 -17.99
CA ASP A 55 4.42 -0.15 -18.32
C ASP A 55 4.43 1.05 -19.26
N GLU A 56 3.45 1.15 -20.16
CA GLU A 56 3.28 2.31 -21.05
C GLU A 56 2.64 3.52 -20.33
N ARG A 57 1.88 3.27 -19.26
CA ARG A 57 1.13 4.31 -18.54
C ARG A 57 1.86 4.91 -17.35
N VAL A 58 2.96 4.32 -16.89
CA VAL A 58 3.73 4.85 -15.76
C VAL A 58 4.75 5.88 -16.25
N THR A 59 4.56 7.14 -15.86
CA THR A 59 5.47 8.23 -16.23
C THR A 59 6.75 8.21 -15.38
N LYS A 60 7.83 8.88 -15.83
CA LYS A 60 9.06 9.05 -15.02
C LYS A 60 8.77 9.63 -13.64
N PHE A 61 7.88 10.63 -13.57
CA PHE A 61 7.45 11.22 -12.31
C PHE A 61 6.59 10.25 -11.49
N GLY A 62 5.71 9.47 -12.12
CA GLY A 62 4.96 8.39 -11.47
C GLY A 62 5.87 7.33 -10.84
N THR A 63 6.92 6.90 -11.54
CA THR A 63 7.96 6.01 -11.02
C THR A 63 8.67 6.62 -9.81
N PHE A 64 9.05 7.89 -9.89
CA PHE A 64 9.66 8.61 -8.76
C PHE A 64 8.73 8.64 -7.54
N LEU A 65 7.45 8.97 -7.72
CA LEU A 65 6.47 9.01 -6.63
C LEU A 65 6.34 7.66 -5.93
N ARG A 66 6.30 6.55 -6.69
CA ARG A 66 6.22 5.19 -6.14
C ARG A 66 7.48 4.82 -5.37
N LYS A 67 8.66 5.04 -5.97
CA LYS A 67 9.96 4.72 -5.34
C LYS A 67 10.17 5.47 -4.03
N SER A 68 9.75 6.73 -3.99
CA SER A 68 9.83 7.58 -2.80
C SER A 68 8.64 7.42 -1.84
N SER A 69 7.65 6.58 -2.18
CA SER A 69 6.37 6.43 -1.46
C SER A 69 5.57 7.73 -1.29
N LEU A 70 5.91 8.77 -2.06
CA LEU A 70 5.20 10.05 -2.05
C LEU A 70 3.77 9.91 -2.58
N ASP A 71 3.49 8.88 -3.39
CA ASP A 71 2.14 8.60 -3.89
C ASP A 71 1.13 8.28 -2.76
N GLU A 72 1.62 7.86 -1.60
CA GLU A 72 0.81 7.47 -0.44
C GLU A 72 0.54 8.63 0.53
N ILE A 73 1.18 9.79 0.36
CA ILE A 73 0.98 10.97 1.23
C ILE A 73 -0.50 11.34 1.42
N PRO A 74 -1.38 11.31 0.39
CA PRO A 74 -2.79 11.63 0.58
C PRO A 74 -3.51 10.73 1.60
N GLN A 75 -2.99 9.53 1.89
CA GLN A 75 -3.54 8.65 2.93
C GLN A 75 -3.43 9.24 4.34
N LEU A 76 -2.60 10.26 4.58
CA LEU A 76 -2.62 10.99 5.84
C LEU A 76 -4.00 11.59 6.13
N PHE A 77 -4.78 11.94 5.09
CA PHE A 77 -6.16 12.34 5.29
C PHE A 77 -7.04 11.19 5.83
N ASN A 78 -6.80 9.94 5.41
CA ASN A 78 -7.46 8.77 5.98
C ASN A 78 -7.14 8.58 7.47
N VAL A 79 -5.93 8.93 7.89
CA VAL A 79 -5.52 8.89 9.30
C VAL A 79 -6.28 9.96 10.10
N LEU A 80 -6.34 11.19 9.58
CA LEU A 80 -7.04 12.30 10.24
C LEU A 80 -8.53 12.02 10.45
N ILE A 81 -9.21 11.44 9.46
CA ILE A 81 -10.63 11.09 9.55
C ILE A 81 -10.90 9.76 10.27
N GLY A 82 -9.86 9.10 10.80
CA GLY A 82 -9.98 7.91 11.65
C GLY A 82 -10.23 6.58 10.92
N ASN A 83 -10.07 6.54 9.59
CA ASN A 83 -10.15 5.30 8.81
C ASN A 83 -8.85 4.48 8.89
N MET A 84 -7.72 5.16 9.05
CA MET A 84 -6.38 4.57 9.14
C MET A 84 -5.66 5.02 10.41
N SER A 85 -4.55 4.36 10.71
CA SER A 85 -3.52 4.76 11.66
C SER A 85 -2.22 5.09 10.91
N LEU A 86 -1.26 5.73 11.58
CA LEU A 86 0.10 5.84 11.04
C LEU A 86 0.76 4.45 10.95
N ILE A 87 0.57 3.65 11.99
CA ILE A 87 1.19 2.33 12.15
C ILE A 87 0.07 1.29 12.28
N GLY A 88 0.21 0.20 11.52
CA GLY A 88 -0.75 -0.89 11.46
C GLY A 88 -0.57 -1.78 10.23
N PRO A 89 -1.33 -2.88 10.14
CA PRO A 89 -1.33 -3.76 8.97
C PRO A 89 -1.63 -2.98 7.69
N ARG A 90 -0.95 -3.29 6.58
CA ARG A 90 -1.17 -2.59 5.30
C ARG A 90 -2.60 -2.88 4.80
N PRO A 91 -3.38 -1.87 4.36
CA PRO A 91 -4.68 -2.14 3.76
C PRO A 91 -4.52 -2.83 2.40
N LEU A 92 -4.90 -4.11 2.33
CA LEU A 92 -4.81 -4.95 1.13
C LEU A 92 -6.11 -4.90 0.31
N ARG A 93 -6.14 -5.51 -0.88
CA ARG A 93 -7.30 -5.38 -1.79
C ARG A 93 -8.54 -6.09 -1.22
N VAL A 94 -9.73 -5.53 -1.48
CA VAL A 94 -11.01 -6.08 -0.98
C VAL A 94 -11.23 -7.53 -1.43
N HIS A 95 -10.85 -7.86 -2.67
CA HIS A 95 -11.01 -9.21 -3.20
C HIS A 95 -10.16 -10.28 -2.49
N TYR A 96 -9.24 -9.91 -1.60
CA TYR A 96 -8.50 -10.85 -0.77
C TYR A 96 -9.27 -11.31 0.47
N LEU A 97 -10.36 -10.66 0.86
CA LEU A 97 -11.14 -11.02 2.06
C LEU A 97 -11.57 -12.50 2.14
N PRO A 98 -11.95 -13.17 1.03
CA PRO A 98 -12.27 -14.60 1.04
C PRO A 98 -11.04 -15.50 1.22
N TYR A 99 -9.83 -14.98 1.00
CA TYR A 99 -8.59 -15.75 0.92
C TYR A 99 -7.76 -15.72 2.21
N TYR A 100 -8.26 -15.06 3.26
CA TYR A 100 -7.63 -15.07 4.58
C TYR A 100 -8.03 -16.29 5.39
N LYS A 101 -7.05 -16.90 6.06
CA LYS A 101 -7.31 -17.86 7.14
C LYS A 101 -7.98 -17.16 8.32
N LYS A 102 -8.69 -17.92 9.15
CA LYS A 102 -9.35 -17.38 10.35
C LYS A 102 -8.36 -16.66 11.29
N SER A 103 -7.14 -17.18 11.44
CA SER A 103 -6.08 -16.55 12.23
C SER A 103 -5.63 -15.21 11.62
N GLU A 104 -5.49 -15.14 10.31
CA GLU A 104 -5.02 -13.96 9.58
C GLU A 104 -6.01 -12.79 9.63
N ARG A 105 -7.31 -13.08 9.76
CA ARG A 105 -8.36 -12.05 9.85
C ARG A 105 -8.21 -11.14 11.07
N ILE A 106 -7.48 -11.56 12.11
CA ILE A 106 -7.21 -10.71 13.29
C ILE A 106 -6.51 -9.40 12.90
N ARG A 107 -5.80 -9.36 11.76
CA ARG A 107 -5.21 -8.13 11.19
C ARG A 107 -6.23 -7.01 11.01
N HIS A 108 -7.50 -7.35 10.79
CA HIS A 108 -8.59 -6.39 10.63
C HIS A 108 -9.18 -5.93 11.97
N SER A 109 -8.74 -6.42 13.12
CA SER A 109 -9.23 -5.97 14.44
C SER A 109 -8.76 -4.55 14.80
N VAL A 110 -7.76 -4.02 14.10
CA VAL A 110 -7.20 -2.68 14.29
C VAL A 110 -7.30 -1.85 13.03
N ARG A 111 -7.05 -0.54 13.15
CA ARG A 111 -7.02 0.34 11.97
C ARG A 111 -5.79 -0.02 11.11
N PRO A 112 -5.94 -0.11 9.78
CA PRO A 112 -4.79 -0.32 8.92
C PRO A 112 -3.83 0.87 8.97
N GLY A 113 -2.54 0.60 8.75
CA GLY A 113 -1.46 1.58 8.84
C GLY A 113 -0.98 2.09 7.49
N ILE A 114 -0.39 3.29 7.48
CA ILE A 114 0.46 3.75 6.37
C ILE A 114 1.73 2.89 6.32
N THR A 115 2.39 2.73 7.48
CA THR A 115 3.49 1.80 7.69
C THR A 115 3.10 0.73 8.71
N GLY A 116 3.94 -0.29 8.90
CA GLY A 116 3.66 -1.41 9.78
C GLY A 116 4.84 -2.38 9.87
N LEU A 117 4.70 -3.38 10.73
CA LEU A 117 5.78 -4.34 11.02
C LEU A 117 6.21 -5.12 9.76
N ALA A 118 5.26 -5.58 8.94
CA ALA A 118 5.56 -6.24 7.66
C ALA A 118 6.32 -5.31 6.69
N GLN A 119 5.93 -4.03 6.62
CA GLN A 119 6.54 -3.03 5.75
C GLN A 119 7.99 -2.71 6.15
N VAL A 120 8.35 -2.82 7.43
CA VAL A 120 9.73 -2.58 7.87
C VAL A 120 10.58 -3.85 7.90
N SER A 121 9.98 -5.03 8.02
CA SER A 121 10.69 -6.32 8.17
C SER A 121 11.22 -6.94 6.86
N GLY A 122 10.78 -6.47 5.70
CA GLY A 122 11.27 -7.01 4.41
C GLY A 122 10.53 -6.52 3.16
N ARG A 123 9.38 -5.84 3.32
CA ARG A 123 8.55 -5.34 2.20
C ARG A 123 8.23 -6.44 1.18
N ASN A 124 8.86 -6.39 0.01
CA ASN A 124 8.56 -7.25 -1.13
C ASN A 124 9.31 -8.58 -1.07
N LEU A 125 10.30 -8.71 -0.18
CA LEU A 125 11.08 -9.94 0.01
C LEU A 125 10.36 -11.01 0.85
N LEU A 126 9.33 -10.61 1.61
CA LEU A 126 8.57 -11.53 2.47
C LEU A 126 7.52 -12.29 1.64
N SER A 127 7.35 -13.58 1.89
CA SER A 127 6.24 -14.35 1.32
C SER A 127 4.88 -13.83 1.82
N TRP A 128 3.77 -14.27 1.21
CA TRP A 128 2.44 -13.89 1.69
C TRP A 128 2.19 -14.34 3.12
N ASP A 129 2.59 -15.56 3.47
CA ASP A 129 2.42 -16.09 4.82
C ASP A 129 3.26 -15.27 5.82
N ASP A 130 4.53 -14.96 5.52
CA ASP A 130 5.38 -14.14 6.41
C ASP A 130 4.81 -12.72 6.60
N LYS A 131 4.27 -12.11 5.53
CA LYS A 131 3.65 -10.78 5.61
C LYS A 131 2.46 -10.78 6.56
N LEU A 132 1.61 -11.81 6.45
CA LEU A 132 0.41 -11.93 7.27
C LEU A 132 0.76 -12.31 8.71
N GLU A 133 1.79 -13.13 8.92
CA GLU A 133 2.34 -13.41 10.24
C GLU A 133 2.86 -12.14 10.92
N LYS A 134 3.59 -11.28 10.21
CA LYS A 134 4.01 -9.96 10.74
C LYS A 134 2.85 -9.02 11.03
N ASP A 135 1.75 -9.09 10.27
CA ASP A 135 0.54 -8.35 10.59
C ASP A 135 -0.11 -8.86 11.89
N ILE A 136 -0.14 -10.18 12.10
CA ILE A 136 -0.65 -10.81 13.34
C ILE A 136 0.25 -10.45 14.52
N GLU A 137 1.57 -10.62 14.39
CA GLU A 137 2.57 -10.28 15.41
C GLU A 137 2.43 -8.83 15.87
N TYR A 138 2.21 -7.91 14.93
CA TYR A 138 1.95 -6.51 15.26
C TYR A 138 0.68 -6.36 16.11
N VAL A 139 -0.44 -6.96 15.68
CA VAL A 139 -1.73 -6.84 16.37
C VAL A 139 -1.69 -7.41 17.79
N GLU A 140 -0.97 -8.51 17.99
CA GLU A 140 -0.81 -9.14 19.30
C GLU A 140 0.11 -8.34 20.25
N ASN A 141 1.03 -7.54 19.70
CA ASN A 141 2.07 -6.83 20.45
C ASN A 141 2.00 -5.30 20.29
N ILE A 142 0.79 -4.74 20.15
CA ILE A 142 0.61 -3.30 20.03
C ILE A 142 1.04 -2.62 21.33
N SER A 143 2.04 -1.76 21.22
CA SER A 143 2.52 -0.92 22.31
C SER A 143 3.18 0.34 21.76
N PHE A 144 3.22 1.39 22.57
CA PHE A 144 3.88 2.65 22.19
C PHE A 144 5.35 2.42 21.79
N LYS A 145 6.05 1.54 22.51
CA LYS A 145 7.45 1.17 22.20
C LYS A 145 7.56 0.53 20.82
N ASN A 146 6.72 -0.46 20.53
CA ASN A 146 6.74 -1.16 19.24
C ASN A 146 6.41 -0.21 18.08
N ASP A 147 5.40 0.64 18.25
CA ASP A 147 5.06 1.69 17.30
C ASP A 147 6.24 2.64 17.04
N PHE A 148 6.91 3.10 18.11
CA PHE A 148 8.08 3.96 17.98
C PHE A 148 9.25 3.28 17.24
N GLU A 149 9.51 2.01 17.51
CA GLU A 149 10.51 1.22 16.79
C GLU A 149 10.19 1.08 15.30
N ILE A 150 8.93 0.78 14.96
CA ILE A 150 8.46 0.71 13.56
C ILE A 150 8.61 2.07 12.88
N LEU A 151 8.31 3.16 13.57
CA LEU A 151 8.47 4.51 13.05
C LEU A 151 9.94 4.81 12.70
N ILE A 152 10.88 4.52 13.61
CA ILE A 152 12.32 4.68 13.36
C ILE A 152 12.78 3.83 12.17
N LYS A 153 12.38 2.55 12.12
CA LYS A 153 12.71 1.66 11.00
C LYS A 153 12.14 2.18 9.68
N THR A 154 10.94 2.75 9.71
CA THR A 154 10.31 3.39 8.54
C THR A 154 11.13 4.57 8.05
N PHE A 155 11.53 5.49 8.93
CA PHE A 155 12.37 6.63 8.58
C PHE A 155 13.71 6.21 7.97
N LYS A 156 14.39 5.23 8.59
CA LYS A 156 15.65 4.69 8.06
C LYS A 156 15.49 4.14 6.64
N LYS A 157 14.42 3.40 6.39
CA LYS A 157 14.15 2.78 5.08
C LYS A 157 13.74 3.76 3.99
N VAL A 158 13.18 4.93 4.36
CA VAL A 158 12.88 6.01 3.41
C VAL A 158 14.13 6.80 3.04
N ILE A 159 15.04 7.02 4.00
CA ILE A 159 16.26 7.82 3.80
C ILE A 159 17.39 7.02 3.15
N ALA A 160 17.51 5.74 3.47
CA ALA A 160 18.45 4.81 2.85
C ALA A 160 17.66 3.69 2.15
N PRO A 161 17.28 3.87 0.86
CA PRO A 161 16.65 2.82 0.09
C PRO A 161 17.67 1.69 -0.13
N SER A 162 17.70 0.71 0.77
CA SER A 162 18.38 -0.56 0.54
C SER A 162 17.38 -1.55 -0.07
N ASP A 163 17.84 -2.27 -1.08
CA ASP A 163 17.15 -3.35 -1.81
C ASP A 163 16.14 -2.89 -2.87
N ILE A 164 16.66 -2.37 -3.99
CA ILE A 164 15.95 -2.30 -5.28
C ILE A 164 16.75 -3.13 -6.28
N ASP A 165 16.96 -4.41 -5.99
CA ASP A 165 17.43 -5.35 -7.01
C ASP A 165 16.58 -6.61 -6.92
N PHE A 166 15.86 -6.86 -8.03
CA PHE A 166 14.95 -7.98 -8.27
C PHE A 166 13.72 -8.07 -7.35
N GLU A 167 12.61 -7.49 -7.80
CA GLU A 167 11.28 -7.94 -7.37
C GLU A 167 10.95 -9.24 -8.13
N PRO A 168 10.93 -10.42 -7.49
CA PRO A 168 10.13 -11.51 -8.05
C PRO A 168 8.68 -11.02 -8.08
N HIS A 169 8.03 -11.12 -9.23
CA HIS A 169 6.61 -10.81 -9.38
C HIS A 169 5.83 -11.64 -8.35
N MET A 170 5.52 -11.05 -7.20
CA MET A 170 4.71 -11.72 -6.18
C MET A 170 3.31 -11.86 -6.76
N LEU A 171 2.85 -13.09 -6.84
CA LEU A 171 1.48 -13.40 -7.25
C LEU A 171 0.49 -12.68 -6.32
N ASP A 172 -0.65 -12.26 -6.84
CA ASP A 172 -1.75 -11.77 -6.00
C ASP A 172 -2.17 -12.88 -5.01
N LEU A 173 -2.62 -12.49 -3.80
CA LEU A 173 -2.84 -13.44 -2.69
C LEU A 173 -3.83 -14.56 -3.08
N ASP A 174 -4.84 -14.24 -3.88
CA ASP A 174 -5.83 -15.21 -4.33
C ASP A 174 -5.19 -16.29 -5.22
N THR A 175 -4.30 -15.88 -6.12
CA THR A 175 -3.53 -16.79 -6.98
C THR A 175 -2.56 -17.61 -6.14
N TYR A 176 -1.86 -16.98 -5.19
CA TYR A 176 -0.96 -17.65 -4.26
C TYR A 176 -1.67 -18.76 -3.45
N ARG A 177 -2.87 -18.48 -2.92
CA ARG A 177 -3.64 -19.47 -2.16
C ARG A 177 -4.13 -20.63 -3.02
N LYS A 178 -4.63 -20.33 -4.23
CA LYS A 178 -5.10 -21.34 -5.20
C LYS A 178 -3.98 -22.30 -5.60
N LEU A 179 -2.78 -21.79 -5.89
CA LEU A 179 -1.65 -22.63 -6.29
C LEU A 179 -1.11 -23.51 -5.16
N ASN A 180 -1.22 -23.07 -3.91
CA ASN A 180 -0.73 -23.81 -2.75
C ASN A 180 -1.79 -24.73 -2.11
N ASN A 181 -2.97 -24.91 -2.74
CA ASN A 181 -4.09 -25.71 -2.20
C ASN A 181 -4.50 -25.32 -0.77
N GLN A 182 -4.43 -24.03 -0.44
CA GLN A 182 -4.71 -23.51 0.91
C GLN A 182 -6.15 -22.98 1.05
N LEU A 183 -7.02 -23.23 0.06
CA LEU A 183 -8.45 -22.90 0.01
C LEU A 183 -9.21 -23.93 -0.82
#